data_AF-A0A7C1AXJ1-F1
#
_entry.id   AF-A0A7C1AXJ1-F1
#
_cell.length_a   1.000
_cell.length_b   1.000
_cell.length_c   1.000
_cell.angle_alpha   90.00
_cell.angle_beta   90.00
_cell.angle_gamma   90.00
#
_symmetry.space_group_name_H-M   'P 1'
#
loop_
_entity.id
_entity.type
_entity.pdbx_description
1 polymer ?
#
loop_
_entity_poly.entity_id
_entity_poly.type
_entity_poly.pdbx_seq_one_letter_code
_entity_poly.pdbx_strand_id
1 'polypeptide(L)'
;MAIYLKEGIIFVISAVLAIYWLIKLVMMLWRMRIDPVLSTDPVEIESSPLISIVLAVRDEEKDIGDCIISLQGQDYTNREIVIVDDRSRDGTVRIIERFQKDDPCIRLV
;
A
#
# COMPACT_ATOMS: atom_id res chain seq x y z
N MET A 1 -34.95 -33.07 -24.46
CA MET A 1 -34.42 -31.94 -25.26
C MET A 1 -34.08 -30.70 -24.43
N ALA A 2 -34.94 -30.24 -23.52
CA ALA A 2 -34.69 -29.05 -22.68
C ALA A 2 -33.52 -29.18 -21.67
N ILE A 3 -33.16 -30.41 -21.26
CA ILE A 3 -32.08 -30.68 -20.29
C ILE A 3 -30.70 -30.46 -20.93
N TYR A 4 -30.46 -31.05 -22.10
CA TYR A 4 -29.22 -30.87 -22.87
C TYR A 4 -28.94 -29.42 -23.26
N LEU A 5 -29.99 -28.61 -23.51
CA LEU A 5 -29.84 -27.18 -23.78
C LEU A 5 -29.36 -26.41 -22.55
N LYS A 6 -29.85 -26.76 -21.35
CA LYS A 6 -29.41 -26.13 -20.08
C LYS A 6 -27.98 -26.53 -19.72
N GLU A 7 -27.62 -27.80 -19.90
CA GLU A 7 -26.25 -28.29 -19.66
C GLU A 7 -25.23 -27.63 -20.60
N GLY A 8 -25.59 -27.48 -21.89
CA GLY A 8 -24.76 -26.76 -22.86
C GLY A 8 -24.56 -25.28 -22.51
N ILE A 9 -25.61 -24.59 -22.04
CA ILE A 9 -25.51 -23.18 -21.61
C ILE A 9 -24.59 -23.04 -20.39
N ILE A 10 -24.73 -23.91 -19.40
CA ILE A 10 -23.88 -23.89 -18.19
C ILE A 10 -22.42 -24.11 -18.57
N PHE A 11 -22.13 -25.05 -19.46
CA PHE A 11 -20.77 -25.31 -19.94
C PHE A 11 -20.18 -24.07 -20.63
N VAL A 12 -20.92 -23.43 -21.52
CA VAL A 12 -20.47 -22.22 -22.22
C VAL A 12 -20.19 -21.07 -21.25
N ILE A 13 -21.09 -20.82 -20.29
CA ILE A 13 -20.90 -19.78 -19.28
C ILE A 13 -19.65 -20.07 -18.43
N SER A 14 -19.48 -21.31 -17.99
CA SER A 14 -18.33 -21.73 -17.18
C SER A 14 -17.01 -21.58 -17.95
N ALA A 15 -17.01 -21.91 -19.25
CA ALA A 15 -15.85 -21.75 -20.12
C ALA A 15 -15.51 -20.27 -20.31
N VAL A 16 -16.49 -19.40 -20.53
CA VAL A 16 -16.27 -17.95 -20.66
C VAL A 16 -15.68 -17.36 -19.37
N LEU A 17 -16.22 -17.72 -18.20
CA LEU A 17 -15.68 -17.28 -16.91
C LEU A 17 -14.26 -17.80 -16.68
N ALA A 18 -14.00 -19.06 -17.01
CA ALA A 18 -12.66 -19.65 -16.90
C ALA A 18 -11.65 -18.93 -17.80
N ILE A 19 -12.04 -18.60 -19.03
CA ILE A 19 -11.21 -17.83 -19.96
C ILE A 19 -10.95 -16.42 -19.41
N TYR A 20 -11.98 -15.74 -18.89
CA TYR A 20 -11.81 -14.41 -18.28
C TYR A 20 -10.81 -14.43 -17.12
N TRP A 21 -10.94 -15.40 -16.21
CA TRP A 21 -9.99 -15.58 -15.10
C TRP A 21 -8.58 -15.94 -15.58
N LEU A 22 -8.47 -16.78 -16.61
CA LEU A 22 -7.18 -17.13 -17.21
C LEU A 22 -6.49 -15.90 -17.81
N ILE A 23 -7.24 -15.05 -18.52
CA ILE A 23 -6.71 -13.78 -19.05
C ILE A 23 -6.22 -12.88 -17.92
N LYS A 24 -7.00 -12.72 -16.83
CA LYS A 24 -6.60 -11.91 -15.67
C LYS A 24 -5.36 -12.47 -14.97
N LEU A 25 -5.26 -13.79 -14.86
CA LEU A 25 -4.09 -14.48 -14.29
C LEU A 25 -2.84 -14.24 -15.15
N VAL A 26 -2.95 -14.45 -16.47
CA VAL A 26 -1.85 -14.19 -17.40
C VAL A 26 -1.44 -12.71 -17.35
N MET A 27 -2.39 -11.77 -17.38
CA MET A 27 -2.10 -10.34 -17.24
C MET A 27 -1.44 -10.00 -15.90
N MET A 28 -1.85 -10.62 -14.79
CA MET A 28 -1.23 -10.42 -13.47
C MET A 28 0.21 -10.93 -13.44
N LEU A 29 0.46 -12.14 -13.95
CA LEU A 29 1.80 -12.73 -14.03
C LEU A 29 2.71 -11.93 -14.96
N TRP A 30 2.16 -11.40 -16.05
CA TRP A 30 2.87 -10.47 -16.93
C TRP A 30 3.16 -9.15 -16.23
N ARG A 31 2.21 -8.58 -15.49
CA ARG A 31 2.42 -7.33 -14.76
C ARG A 31 3.48 -7.45 -13.68
N MET A 32 3.54 -8.56 -12.96
CA MET A 32 4.61 -8.87 -12.00
C MET A 32 5.99 -9.08 -12.64
N ARG A 33 6.05 -9.41 -13.95
CA ARG A 33 7.31 -9.56 -14.69
C ARG A 33 7.80 -8.24 -15.29
N ILE A 34 6.92 -7.24 -15.36
CA ILE A 34 7.18 -5.90 -15.90
C ILE A 34 7.05 -4.93 -14.73
N ASP A 35 7.77 -5.19 -13.64
CA ASP A 35 8.02 -4.11 -12.69
C ASP A 35 8.93 -3.12 -13.43
N PRO A 36 8.55 -1.84 -13.53
CA PRO A 36 9.45 -0.84 -14.08
C PRO A 36 10.70 -0.86 -13.23
N VAL A 37 11.81 -1.32 -13.82
CA VAL A 37 13.13 -1.11 -13.25
C VAL A 37 13.22 0.40 -13.06
N LEU A 38 13.32 0.83 -11.79
CA LEU A 38 13.65 2.21 -11.48
C LEU A 38 14.88 2.54 -12.31
N SER A 39 14.78 3.61 -13.11
CA SER A 39 15.83 4.04 -14.04
C SER A 39 17.19 3.92 -13.36
N THR A 40 18.05 3.05 -13.90
CA THR A 40 19.44 2.86 -13.42
C THR A 40 20.39 3.89 -14.01
N ASP A 41 19.85 4.96 -14.58
CA ASP A 41 20.66 6.11 -14.95
C ASP A 41 21.41 6.59 -13.70
N PRO A 42 22.72 6.87 -13.80
CA PRO A 42 23.47 7.38 -12.67
C PRO A 42 22.91 8.73 -12.27
N VAL A 43 22.10 8.73 -11.21
CA VAL A 43 21.64 9.94 -10.53
C VAL A 43 22.73 10.31 -9.53
N GLU A 44 23.19 11.56 -9.57
CA GLU A 44 23.97 12.12 -8.47
C GLU A 44 23.08 12.19 -7.24
N ILE A 45 23.20 11.21 -6.36
CA ILE A 45 22.48 11.20 -5.09
C ILE A 45 23.23 12.14 -4.14
N GLU A 46 22.52 13.12 -3.58
CA GLU A 46 23.05 13.93 -2.49
C GLU A 46 23.60 13.02 -1.37
N SER A 47 24.54 13.50 -0.57
CA SER A 47 25.10 12.70 0.52
C SER A 47 24.06 12.28 1.56
N SER A 48 22.94 13.00 1.63
CA SER A 48 21.81 12.72 2.53
C SER A 48 20.50 13.21 1.89
N PRO A 49 19.90 12.49 0.91
CA PRO A 49 18.63 12.87 0.31
C PRO A 49 17.50 12.89 1.34
N LEU A 50 16.48 13.72 1.14
CA LEU A 50 15.28 13.65 1.97
C LEU A 50 14.56 12.31 1.70
N ILE A 51 14.33 11.53 2.75
CA ILE A 51 13.51 10.31 2.70
C ILE A 51 12.12 10.59 3.28
N SER A 52 11.09 10.47 2.45
CA SER A 52 9.70 10.60 2.87
C SER A 52 9.09 9.23 3.18
N ILE A 53 8.77 9.00 4.46
CA ILE A 53 8.10 7.79 4.92
C ILE A 53 6.61 8.06 4.97
N VAL A 54 5.84 7.41 4.08
CA VAL A 54 4.38 7.57 4.03
C VAL A 54 3.72 6.39 4.75
N LEU A 55 2.99 6.67 5.82
CA LEU A 55 2.31 5.69 6.64
C LEU A 55 0.78 5.87 6.54
N ALA A 56 0.10 4.93 5.89
CA ALA A 56 -1.36 4.91 5.89
C ALA A 56 -1.88 4.23 7.17
N VAL A 57 -2.81 4.87 7.88
CA VAL A 57 -3.32 4.40 9.18
C VAL A 57 -4.83 4.43 9.23
N ARG A 58 -5.42 3.46 9.93
CA ARG A 58 -6.84 3.43 10.24
C ARG A 58 -7.12 2.55 11.45
N ASP A 59 -7.68 3.15 12.50
CA ASP A 59 -8.06 2.44 13.74
C ASP A 59 -6.89 1.66 14.37
N GLU A 60 -5.71 2.31 14.43
CA GLU A 60 -4.42 1.77 14.90
C GLU A 60 -4.03 2.27 16.32
N GLU A 61 -5.00 2.63 17.18
CA GLU A 61 -4.73 3.26 18.49
C GLU A 61 -3.72 2.48 19.36
N LYS A 62 -3.67 1.15 19.21
CA LYS A 62 -2.81 0.27 20.00
C LYS A 62 -1.37 0.25 19.53
N ASP A 63 -1.15 0.34 18.22
CA ASP A 63 0.14 0.02 17.60
C ASP A 63 0.84 1.28 17.03
N ILE A 64 0.08 2.36 16.78
CA ILE A 64 0.60 3.57 16.15
C ILE A 64 1.69 4.25 16.98
N GLY A 65 1.61 4.20 18.31
CA GLY A 65 2.61 4.80 19.19
C GLY A 65 3.97 4.11 19.05
N ASP A 66 4.00 2.78 19.15
CA ASP A 66 5.22 1.99 19.02
C ASP A 66 5.81 2.08 17.60
N CYS A 67 4.95 2.16 16.58
CA CYS A 67 5.35 2.40 15.20
C CYS A 67 6.10 3.73 15.07
N ILE A 68 5.53 4.84 15.57
CA ILE A 68 6.16 6.16 15.50
C ILE A 68 7.48 6.18 16.27
N ILE A 69 7.54 5.58 17.47
CA ILE A 69 8.78 5.48 18.26
C ILE A 69 9.87 4.74 17.48
N SER A 70 9.52 3.64 16.80
CA SER A 70 10.45 2.89 15.96
C SER A 70 10.97 3.73 14.77
N LEU A 71 10.10 4.52 14.14
CA LEU A 71 10.48 5.44 13.06
C LEU A 71 11.34 6.61 13.56
N GLN A 72 11.11 7.09 14.78
CA GLN A 72 11.95 8.10 15.43
C GLN A 72 13.35 7.56 15.77
N GLY A 73 13.45 6.26 16.09
CA GLY A 73 14.71 5.59 16.41
C GLY A 73 15.63 5.28 15.23
N GLN A 74 15.25 5.62 13.99
CA GLN A 74 16.10 5.42 12.82
C GLN A 74 17.33 6.35 12.86
N ASP A 75 18.49 5.84 12.47
CA ASP A 75 19.77 6.56 12.42
C ASP A 75 19.87 7.55 11.25
N TYR A 76 19.01 7.40 10.24
CA TYR A 76 18.92 8.30 9.10
C TYR A 76 18.16 9.60 9.41
N THR A 77 18.86 10.73 9.50
CA THR A 77 18.29 11.98 10.05
C THR A 77 17.50 12.84 9.06
N ASN A 78 17.82 12.82 7.77
CA ASN A 78 17.13 13.65 6.77
C ASN A 78 15.84 12.98 6.27
N ARG A 79 14.83 12.91 7.14
CA ARG A 79 13.57 12.23 6.86
C ARG A 79 12.35 13.04 7.25
N GLU A 80 11.25 12.76 6.58
CA GLU A 80 9.91 13.18 7.00
C GLU A 80 9.00 11.94 7.17
N ILE A 81 8.06 12.00 8.10
CA ILE A 81 7.08 10.94 8.35
C ILE A 81 5.69 11.51 8.07
N VAL A 82 5.11 11.14 6.94
CA VAL A 82 3.78 11.58 6.50
C VAL A 82 2.78 10.50 6.86
N ILE A 83 1.95 10.76 7.86
CA ILE A 83 0.93 9.82 8.34
C ILE A 83 -0.41 10.22 7.74
N VAL A 84 -1.05 9.31 7.00
CA VAL A 84 -2.32 9.55 6.30
C VAL A 84 -3.43 8.78 7.01
N ASP A 85 -4.38 9.49 7.63
CA ASP A 85 -5.49 8.87 8.33
C ASP A 85 -6.68 8.56 7.39
N ASP A 86 -7.09 7.29 7.27
CA ASP A 86 -8.30 6.89 6.54
C ASP A 86 -9.55 6.90 7.45
N ARG A 87 -9.80 8.04 8.08
CA ARG A 87 -11.00 8.31 8.90
C ARG A 87 -11.12 7.36 10.10
N SER A 88 -10.08 7.29 10.92
CA SER A 88 -10.11 6.53 12.17
C SER A 88 -11.24 7.00 13.09
N ARG A 89 -11.80 6.06 13.84
CA ARG A 89 -12.91 6.28 14.78
C ARG A 89 -12.49 6.10 16.24
N ASP A 90 -11.26 5.68 16.46
CA ASP A 90 -10.65 5.45 17.76
C ASP A 90 -9.67 6.57 18.15
N GLY A 91 -8.79 6.33 19.12
CA GLY A 91 -7.80 7.28 19.60
C GLY A 91 -6.59 7.53 18.67
N THR A 92 -6.52 6.89 17.48
CA THR A 92 -5.36 6.92 16.57
C THR A 92 -4.86 8.35 16.30
N VAL A 93 -5.74 9.22 15.81
CA VAL A 93 -5.41 10.61 15.46
C VAL A 93 -4.88 11.37 16.67
N ARG A 94 -5.52 11.21 17.83
CA ARG A 94 -5.10 11.89 19.07
C ARG A 94 -3.70 11.46 19.51
N ILE A 95 -3.32 10.20 19.29
CA ILE A 95 -1.97 9.73 19.59
C ILE A 95 -0.97 10.37 18.63
N ILE A 96 -1.27 10.36 17.32
CA ILE A 96 -0.39 10.96 16.29
C ILE A 96 -0.16 12.45 16.54
N GLU A 97 -1.22 13.20 16.86
CA GLU A 97 -1.14 14.64 17.17
C GLU A 97 -0.23 14.95 18.36
N ARG A 98 -0.08 14.02 19.32
CA ARG A 98 0.86 14.19 20.44
C ARG A 98 2.30 14.11 19.94
N PHE A 99 2.62 13.09 19.15
CA PHE A 99 3.95 12.94 18.56
C PHE A 99 4.31 14.10 17.62
N GLN A 100 3.36 14.58 16.82
CA GLN A 100 3.56 15.73 15.93
C GLN A 100 3.95 17.03 16.66
N LYS A 101 3.51 17.22 17.92
CA LYS A 101 3.90 18.40 18.71
C LYS A 101 5.35 18.35 19.16
N ASP A 102 5.85 17.15 19.45
CA ASP A 102 7.18 16.92 19.97
C ASP A 102 8.23 16.77 18.85
N ASP A 103 7.79 16.37 17.65
CA ASP A 103 8.65 16.12 16.49
C ASP A 103 8.10 16.78 15.21
N PRO A 104 8.74 17.86 14.72
CA PRO A 104 8.29 18.57 13.52
C PRO A 104 8.48 17.77 12.23
N CYS A 105 9.23 16.66 12.25
CA CYS A 105 9.38 15.79 11.09
C CYS A 105 8.12 14.94 10.83
N ILE A 106 7.17 14.90 11.77
CA ILE A 106 5.91 14.16 11.66
C ILE A 106 4.80 15.07 11.11
N ARG A 107 4.15 14.62 10.03
CA ARG A 107 3.03 15.32 9.40
C ARG A 107 1.82 14.41 9.28
N LEU A 108 0.76 14.70 10.06
CA LEU A 108 -0.55 14.09 9.88
C LEU A 108 -1.28 14.74 8.68
N VAL A 109 -1.88 13.91 7.82
CA VAL A 109 -2.65 14.26 6.61
C VAL A 109 -4.01 13.58 6.65
#